data_AF-A0A7S1JLM6-F1
#
_entry.id   AF-A0A7S1JLM6-F1
#
_cell.length_a   1.000
_cell.length_b   1.000
_cell.length_c   1.000
_cell.angle_alpha   90.00
_cell.angle_beta   90.00
_cell.angle_gamma   90.00
#
_symmetry.space_group_name_H-M   'P 1'
#
loop_
_entity.id
_entity.type
_entity.pdbx_description
1 polymer ?
#
loop_
_entity_poly.entity_id
_entity_poly.type
_entity_poly.pdbx_seq_one_letter_code
_entity_poly.pdbx_strand_id
1 'polypeptide(L)'
;PPPPPPPPPPPPSPQPSVTCRDGHISAPQSSFNFKDIAEFATSSDRLVIGINVQAPFDELRTNDIRLSGKKNDPDKPFRFTALKLQCGKFPNPLDREVDVPVKFSFGRKPNGGEYVDTVSAECNVRVTCTSEPDYSPPAVICNKAQARITTHLDSKKLKQITRFAFVKGYGFWRASEVVVPFPFDKTRGSIYHFGRNIKLKPKLDIQALKLKCGRFATPSNKTVRLPVFFKFRDDISGNEVFRTCPVSLKCTF
;
A
#
# COMPACT_ATOMS: atom_id res chain seq x y z
N PRO A 1 14.04 -80.41 20.93
CA PRO A 1 13.17 -79.23 20.71
C PRO A 1 13.72 -78.34 19.58
N PRO A 2 12.89 -77.97 18.60
CA PRO A 2 13.29 -77.00 17.59
C PRO A 2 13.65 -75.66 18.27
N PRO A 3 14.61 -74.91 17.70
CA PRO A 3 14.94 -73.59 18.23
C PRO A 3 13.70 -72.69 18.22
N PRO A 4 13.53 -71.84 19.25
CA PRO A 4 12.42 -70.91 19.29
C PRO A 4 12.47 -70.02 18.03
N PRO A 5 11.31 -69.74 17.40
CA PRO A 5 11.26 -68.87 16.25
C PRO A 5 11.84 -67.50 16.62
N PRO A 6 12.60 -66.86 15.71
CA PRO A 6 13.11 -65.52 15.96
C PRO A 6 11.94 -64.59 16.29
N PRO A 7 12.10 -63.65 17.24
CA PRO A 7 11.07 -62.68 17.54
C PRO A 7 10.73 -61.90 16.27
N PRO A 8 9.44 -61.53 16.06
CA PRO A 8 9.06 -60.71 14.93
C PRO A 8 9.88 -59.40 14.95
N PRO A 9 10.29 -58.91 13.77
CA PRO A 9 10.98 -57.63 13.70
C PRO A 9 10.12 -56.53 14.34
N PRO A 10 10.74 -55.56 15.03
CA PRO A 10 10.01 -54.45 15.61
C PRO A 10 9.23 -53.68 14.52
N PRO A 11 8.08 -53.09 14.85
CA PRO A 11 7.34 -52.24 13.91
C PRO A 11 8.24 -51.13 13.37
N PRO A 12 8.11 -50.76 12.07
CA PRO A 12 8.82 -49.61 11.52
C PRO A 12 8.49 -48.36 12.34
N SER A 13 9.50 -47.56 12.66
CA SER A 13 9.26 -46.26 13.31
C SER A 13 8.39 -45.37 12.41
N PRO A 14 7.48 -44.54 12.96
CA PRO A 14 6.63 -43.66 12.17
C PRO A 14 7.49 -42.77 11.27
N GLN A 15 7.26 -42.85 9.95
CA GLN A 15 7.95 -41.97 9.03
C GLN A 15 7.52 -40.52 9.30
N PRO A 16 8.47 -39.58 9.41
CA PRO A 16 8.15 -38.20 9.72
C PRO A 16 7.43 -37.56 8.53
N SER A 17 6.21 -37.09 8.75
CA SER A 17 5.30 -36.60 7.72
C SER A 17 5.36 -35.08 7.55
N VAL A 18 4.90 -34.62 6.38
CA VAL A 18 4.59 -33.21 6.11
C VAL A 18 3.08 -33.06 6.17
N THR A 19 2.61 -32.04 6.89
CA THR A 19 1.17 -31.73 6.99
C THR A 19 0.85 -30.56 6.07
N CYS A 20 0.03 -30.80 5.05
CA CYS A 20 -0.56 -29.75 4.22
C CYS A 20 -1.70 -29.04 4.96
N ARG A 21 -1.90 -27.78 4.65
CA ARG A 21 -2.95 -26.91 5.20
C ARG A 21 -3.65 -26.17 4.07
N ASP A 22 -4.92 -25.84 4.28
CA ASP A 22 -5.76 -25.14 3.29
C ASP A 22 -5.46 -23.63 3.24
N GLY A 23 -4.21 -23.28 2.94
CA GLY A 23 -3.76 -21.90 2.86
C GLY A 23 -4.26 -21.19 1.60
N HIS A 24 -4.48 -19.88 1.72
CA HIS A 24 -4.89 -18.99 0.62
C HIS A 24 -3.97 -17.77 0.54
N ILE A 25 -3.55 -17.36 -0.65
CA ILE A 25 -2.80 -16.13 -0.90
C ILE A 25 -3.47 -15.31 -2.01
N SER A 26 -3.66 -14.02 -1.77
CA SER A 26 -4.23 -13.11 -2.76
C SER A 26 -3.39 -11.86 -2.97
N ALA A 27 -3.45 -11.30 -4.17
CA ALA A 27 -2.82 -10.05 -4.53
C ALA A 27 -3.66 -9.31 -5.60
N PRO A 28 -3.69 -7.97 -5.60
CA PRO A 28 -4.25 -7.21 -6.73
C PRO A 28 -3.48 -7.45 -8.03
N GLN A 29 -4.13 -7.29 -9.17
CA GLN A 29 -3.45 -7.19 -10.48
C GLN A 29 -2.32 -6.14 -10.43
N SER A 30 -1.28 -6.33 -11.23
CA SER A 30 -0.06 -5.50 -11.23
C SER A 30 0.69 -5.41 -9.89
N SER A 31 0.39 -6.30 -8.93
CA SER A 31 0.98 -6.31 -7.59
C SER A 31 1.49 -7.70 -7.19
N PHE A 32 2.04 -7.79 -5.97
CA PHE A 32 2.47 -9.04 -5.37
C PHE A 32 2.11 -9.08 -3.89
N ASN A 33 2.03 -10.29 -3.34
CA ASN A 33 1.87 -10.51 -1.91
C ASN A 33 2.76 -11.67 -1.46
N PHE A 34 3.07 -11.71 -0.17
CA PHE A 34 3.83 -12.79 0.46
C PHE A 34 3.02 -13.43 1.56
N LYS A 35 3.16 -14.75 1.72
CA LYS A 35 2.57 -15.48 2.84
C LYS A 35 3.52 -16.55 3.35
N ASP A 36 3.57 -16.73 4.67
CA ASP A 36 4.47 -17.69 5.30
C ASP A 36 4.16 -19.12 4.82
N ILE A 37 5.20 -19.91 4.56
CA ILE A 37 5.04 -21.31 4.14
C ILE A 37 4.33 -22.13 5.23
N ALA A 38 4.51 -21.78 6.51
CA ALA A 38 3.84 -22.44 7.63
C ALA A 38 2.30 -22.38 7.53
N GLU A 39 1.75 -21.48 6.72
CA GLU A 39 0.31 -21.42 6.44
C GLU A 39 -0.17 -22.49 5.44
N PHE A 40 0.73 -23.09 4.68
CA PHE A 40 0.41 -24.07 3.62
C PHE A 40 0.98 -25.46 3.94
N ALA A 41 2.16 -25.53 4.54
CA ALA A 41 2.83 -26.78 4.84
C ALA A 41 3.70 -26.65 6.09
N THR A 42 3.61 -27.64 6.98
CA THR A 42 4.43 -27.70 8.20
C THR A 42 5.05 -29.08 8.38
N SER A 43 6.26 -29.12 8.94
CA SER A 43 6.91 -30.34 9.44
C SER A 43 7.49 -30.01 10.82
N SER A 44 7.28 -30.89 11.80
CA SER A 44 7.51 -30.61 13.23
C SER A 44 8.96 -30.30 13.60
N ASP A 45 9.94 -30.77 12.83
CA ASP A 45 11.36 -30.68 13.17
C ASP A 45 12.27 -30.41 11.97
N ARG A 46 11.70 -29.95 10.85
CA ARG A 46 12.41 -29.67 9.60
C ARG A 46 12.15 -28.28 9.08
N LEU A 47 13.13 -27.75 8.37
CA LEU A 47 13.02 -26.48 7.66
C LEU A 47 12.65 -26.70 6.21
N VAL A 48 11.96 -25.74 5.59
CA VAL A 48 11.66 -25.78 4.15
C VAL A 48 12.95 -25.49 3.37
N ILE A 49 13.37 -26.46 2.58
CA ILE A 49 14.61 -26.43 1.80
C ILE A 49 14.37 -26.41 0.29
N GLY A 50 13.13 -26.63 -0.14
CA GLY A 50 12.76 -26.65 -1.55
C GLY A 50 11.29 -26.30 -1.73
N ILE A 51 11.03 -25.50 -2.76
CA ILE A 51 9.68 -25.20 -3.24
C ILE A 51 9.73 -25.41 -4.75
N ASN A 52 8.93 -26.35 -5.24
CA ASN A 52 8.72 -26.55 -6.66
C ASN A 52 7.26 -26.24 -6.98
N VAL A 53 7.06 -25.19 -7.78
CA VAL A 53 5.77 -24.78 -8.31
C VAL A 53 5.72 -25.30 -9.75
N GLN A 54 4.67 -26.04 -10.10
CA GLN A 54 4.55 -26.54 -11.47
C GLN A 54 4.16 -25.43 -12.45
N ALA A 55 4.59 -25.58 -13.70
CA ALA A 55 4.13 -24.75 -14.80
C ALA A 55 2.59 -24.79 -14.93
N PRO A 56 1.94 -23.69 -15.33
CA PRO A 56 2.52 -22.43 -15.82
C PRO A 56 2.88 -21.41 -14.73
N PHE A 57 2.76 -21.76 -13.44
CA PHE A 57 2.83 -20.77 -12.35
C PHE A 57 4.24 -20.43 -11.88
N ASP A 58 5.27 -21.11 -12.35
CA ASP A 58 6.68 -20.81 -12.10
C ASP A 58 7.24 -19.69 -13.00
N GLU A 59 6.62 -19.48 -14.16
CA GLU A 59 6.99 -18.48 -15.16
C GLU A 59 5.95 -17.35 -15.27
N LEU A 60 6.40 -16.08 -15.18
CA LEU A 60 5.52 -14.94 -15.45
C LEU A 60 5.54 -14.65 -16.95
N ARG A 61 4.55 -15.14 -17.70
CA ARG A 61 4.25 -14.55 -19.02
C ARG A 61 3.66 -13.16 -18.80
N THR A 62 3.69 -12.31 -19.83
CA THR A 62 3.40 -10.86 -19.72
C THR A 62 2.05 -10.50 -19.07
N ASN A 63 1.14 -11.46 -18.84
CA ASN A 63 -0.15 -11.25 -18.20
C ASN A 63 -0.60 -12.42 -17.30
N ASP A 64 0.32 -13.20 -16.72
CA ASP A 64 -0.06 -14.41 -15.96
C ASP A 64 0.10 -14.27 -14.44
N ILE A 65 -0.35 -15.30 -13.73
CA ILE A 65 -0.18 -15.49 -12.29
C ILE A 65 1.13 -16.23 -12.07
N ARG A 66 2.01 -15.71 -11.22
CA ARG A 66 3.24 -16.41 -10.81
C ARG A 66 3.25 -16.67 -9.32
N LEU A 67 3.54 -17.90 -8.93
CA LEU A 67 3.80 -18.31 -7.57
C LEU A 67 5.26 -18.76 -7.46
N SER A 68 5.98 -18.28 -6.45
CA SER A 68 7.39 -18.62 -6.27
C SER A 68 7.80 -18.64 -4.80
N GLY A 69 8.83 -19.41 -4.46
CA GLY A 69 9.39 -19.40 -3.11
C GLY A 69 10.30 -18.19 -2.87
N LYS A 70 10.08 -17.46 -1.77
CA LYS A 70 10.99 -16.42 -1.27
C LYS A 70 12.10 -17.05 -0.43
N LYS A 71 13.34 -16.81 -0.85
CA LYS A 71 14.55 -17.08 -0.05
C LYS A 71 14.81 -15.89 0.87
N ASN A 72 15.07 -16.16 2.15
CA ASN A 72 15.19 -15.11 3.17
C ASN A 72 16.61 -14.89 3.69
N ASP A 73 17.56 -15.75 3.27
CA ASP A 73 18.89 -15.79 3.85
C ASP A 73 19.93 -15.98 2.72
N PRO A 74 20.76 -14.97 2.41
CA PRO A 74 21.81 -15.08 1.39
C PRO A 74 22.88 -16.10 1.76
N ASP A 75 23.09 -16.38 3.06
CA ASP A 75 24.06 -17.35 3.56
C ASP A 75 23.49 -18.78 3.62
N LYS A 76 22.16 -18.93 3.42
CA LYS A 76 21.46 -20.23 3.37
C LYS A 76 20.60 -20.30 2.10
N PRO A 77 21.20 -20.54 0.93
CA PRO A 77 20.56 -20.39 -0.39
C PRO A 77 19.36 -21.32 -0.64
N PHE A 78 19.10 -22.26 0.27
CA PHE A 78 18.00 -23.23 0.19
C PHE A 78 16.87 -22.96 1.19
N ARG A 79 17.02 -22.02 2.14
CA ARG A 79 15.96 -21.76 3.13
C ARG A 79 14.87 -20.87 2.53
N PHE A 80 13.70 -21.45 2.32
CA PHE A 80 12.50 -20.71 1.92
C PHE A 80 11.69 -20.33 3.17
N THR A 81 11.10 -19.13 3.19
CA THR A 81 10.27 -18.66 4.32
C THR A 81 8.87 -18.23 3.93
N ALA A 82 8.64 -17.89 2.67
CA ALA A 82 7.33 -17.46 2.19
C ALA A 82 7.08 -17.93 0.75
N LEU A 83 5.81 -18.06 0.39
CA LEU A 83 5.38 -18.02 -1.00
C LEU A 83 5.14 -16.57 -1.41
N LYS A 84 5.56 -16.22 -2.62
CA LYS A 84 5.29 -14.95 -3.29
C LYS A 84 4.30 -15.21 -4.41
N LEU A 85 3.11 -14.62 -4.31
CA LEU A 85 2.18 -14.49 -5.42
C LEU A 85 2.45 -13.17 -6.14
N GLN A 86 2.59 -13.21 -7.45
CA GLN A 86 2.73 -12.04 -8.31
C GLN A 86 1.67 -12.11 -9.40
N CYS A 87 0.83 -11.08 -9.47
CA CYS A 87 -0.23 -10.96 -10.47
C CYS A 87 0.23 -10.02 -11.58
N GLY A 88 0.18 -10.48 -12.83
CA GLY A 88 0.43 -9.65 -14.01
C GLY A 88 -0.58 -8.51 -14.15
N LYS A 89 -0.46 -7.74 -15.24
CA LYS A 89 -1.37 -6.61 -15.52
C LYS A 89 -2.78 -7.07 -15.88
N PHE A 90 -2.89 -8.22 -16.55
CA PHE A 90 -4.17 -8.83 -16.95
C PHE A 90 -4.19 -10.32 -16.57
N PRO A 91 -4.09 -10.66 -15.28
CA PRO A 91 -3.92 -12.04 -14.83
C PRO A 91 -5.11 -12.90 -15.27
N ASN A 92 -4.83 -14.12 -15.73
CA ASN A 92 -5.87 -15.08 -16.10
C ASN A 92 -5.80 -16.33 -15.20
N PRO A 93 -6.85 -16.67 -14.45
CA PRO A 93 -8.10 -15.92 -14.29
C PRO A 93 -7.98 -14.75 -13.30
N LEU A 94 -8.71 -13.66 -13.57
CA LEU A 94 -8.90 -12.53 -12.65
C LEU A 94 -10.15 -12.77 -11.79
N ASP A 95 -10.11 -12.38 -10.52
CA ASP A 95 -11.21 -12.48 -9.55
C ASP A 95 -11.76 -13.89 -9.35
N ARG A 96 -10.91 -14.90 -9.61
CA ARG A 96 -11.23 -16.30 -9.37
C ARG A 96 -10.13 -16.96 -8.58
N GLU A 97 -10.54 -17.86 -7.70
CA GLU A 97 -9.64 -18.73 -6.98
C GLU A 97 -9.13 -19.83 -7.90
N VAL A 98 -7.84 -20.13 -7.79
CA VAL A 98 -7.17 -21.20 -8.52
C VAL A 98 -6.37 -22.04 -7.53
N ASP A 99 -6.49 -23.35 -7.62
CA ASP A 99 -5.64 -24.27 -6.88
C ASP A 99 -4.32 -24.50 -7.63
N VAL A 100 -3.19 -24.20 -6.98
CA VAL A 100 -1.86 -24.42 -7.52
C VAL A 100 -1.17 -25.54 -6.75
N PRO A 101 -0.80 -26.66 -7.38
CA PRO A 101 -0.05 -27.72 -6.72
C PRO A 101 1.38 -27.25 -6.47
N VAL A 102 1.79 -27.25 -5.21
CA VAL A 102 3.14 -26.85 -4.78
C VAL A 102 3.79 -27.99 -4.02
N LYS A 103 4.94 -28.46 -4.52
CA LYS A 103 5.75 -29.46 -3.84
C LYS A 103 6.72 -28.78 -2.89
N PHE A 104 6.50 -28.97 -1.59
CA PHE A 104 7.38 -28.51 -0.53
C PHE A 104 8.35 -29.63 -0.14
N SER A 105 9.64 -29.29 -0.04
CA SER A 105 10.69 -30.18 0.46
C SER A 105 11.19 -29.65 1.80
N PHE A 106 11.26 -30.53 2.80
CA PHE A 106 11.69 -30.23 4.16
C PHE A 106 12.92 -31.06 4.51
N GLY A 107 13.90 -30.48 5.19
CA GLY A 107 15.10 -31.18 5.64
C GLY A 107 15.61 -30.69 6.99
N ARG A 108 16.49 -31.48 7.62
CA ARG A 108 17.20 -31.11 8.86
C ARG A 108 18.62 -30.70 8.54
N LYS A 109 19.14 -29.71 9.26
CA LYS A 109 20.54 -29.27 9.14
C LYS A 109 21.31 -29.60 10.42
N PRO A 110 21.91 -30.79 10.56
CA PRO A 110 22.74 -31.10 11.71
C PRO A 110 24.02 -30.23 11.67
N ASN A 111 24.26 -29.47 12.74
CA ASN A 111 25.52 -28.75 13.03
C ASN A 111 26.17 -28.01 11.84
N GLY A 112 25.37 -27.32 11.02
CA GLY A 112 25.89 -26.48 9.94
C GLY A 112 26.28 -27.23 8.64
N GLY A 113 26.16 -28.56 8.59
CA GLY A 113 26.42 -29.40 7.40
C GLY A 113 25.30 -29.37 6.35
N GLU A 114 25.31 -30.34 5.42
CA GLU A 114 24.26 -30.47 4.40
C GLU A 114 22.89 -30.83 4.98
N TYR A 115 21.82 -30.59 4.21
CA TYR A 115 20.48 -30.98 4.62
C TYR A 115 20.29 -32.50 4.45
N VAL A 116 19.86 -33.17 5.52
CA VAL A 116 19.59 -34.61 5.55
C VAL A 116 18.13 -34.89 5.91
N ASP A 117 17.74 -36.16 5.83
CA ASP A 117 16.39 -36.65 6.14
C ASP A 117 15.30 -35.89 5.40
N THR A 118 15.49 -35.68 4.10
CA THR A 118 14.57 -34.87 3.31
C THR A 118 13.25 -35.58 3.10
N VAL A 119 12.14 -34.88 3.37
CA VAL A 119 10.79 -35.33 3.03
C VAL A 119 10.12 -34.31 2.13
N SER A 120 9.14 -34.75 1.34
CA SER A 120 8.38 -33.86 0.48
C SER A 120 6.91 -34.19 0.52
N ALA A 121 6.08 -33.17 0.36
CA ALA A 121 4.66 -33.33 0.07
C ALA A 121 4.22 -32.31 -0.96
N GLU A 122 3.20 -32.66 -1.73
CA GLU A 122 2.50 -31.75 -2.61
C GLU A 122 1.25 -31.23 -1.90
N CYS A 123 1.15 -29.92 -1.79
CA CYS A 123 -0.01 -29.25 -1.17
C CYS A 123 -0.67 -28.33 -2.19
N ASN A 124 -1.99 -28.29 -2.20
CA ASN A 124 -2.74 -27.35 -3.03
C ASN A 124 -2.78 -25.98 -2.34
N VAL A 125 -2.26 -24.98 -3.03
CA VAL A 125 -2.23 -23.59 -2.57
C VAL A 125 -3.29 -22.82 -3.33
N ARG A 126 -4.28 -22.27 -2.63
CA ARG A 126 -5.31 -21.42 -3.23
C ARG A 126 -4.75 -20.04 -3.51
N VAL A 127 -4.81 -19.60 -4.76
CA VAL A 127 -4.36 -18.28 -5.19
C VAL A 127 -5.51 -17.48 -5.76
N THR A 128 -5.49 -16.16 -5.56
CA THR A 128 -6.45 -15.25 -6.20
C THR A 128 -5.78 -13.96 -6.61
N CYS A 129 -5.83 -13.63 -7.90
CA CYS A 129 -5.52 -12.30 -8.37
C CYS A 129 -6.82 -11.49 -8.43
N THR A 130 -6.91 -10.41 -7.65
CA THR A 130 -8.11 -9.57 -7.63
C THR A 130 -7.98 -8.41 -8.60
N SER A 131 -9.08 -8.00 -9.23
CA SER A 131 -9.14 -6.74 -9.96
C SER A 131 -8.66 -5.62 -9.05
N GLU A 132 -7.89 -4.68 -9.62
CA GLU A 132 -7.74 -3.41 -8.94
C GLU A 132 -9.16 -2.82 -8.86
N PRO A 133 -9.66 -2.48 -7.66
CA PRO A 133 -10.95 -1.82 -7.59
C PRO A 133 -10.81 -0.55 -8.41
N ASP A 134 -11.74 -0.30 -9.33
CA ASP A 134 -11.69 0.71 -10.40
C ASP A 134 -11.07 2.04 -9.92
N TYR A 135 -9.73 2.09 -9.93
CA TYR A 135 -8.96 3.10 -9.21
C TYR A 135 -8.85 4.26 -10.18
N SER A 136 -9.83 5.13 -10.13
CA SER A 136 -9.60 6.50 -10.58
C SER A 136 -8.33 6.99 -9.87
N PRO A 137 -7.27 7.40 -10.60
CA PRO A 137 -6.03 7.83 -9.97
C PRO A 137 -6.34 8.92 -8.93
N PRO A 138 -5.62 8.93 -7.80
CA PRO A 138 -5.89 9.89 -6.74
C PRO A 138 -5.84 11.29 -7.31
N ALA A 139 -6.97 12.00 -7.23
CA ALA A 139 -7.13 13.30 -7.83
C ALA A 139 -7.52 14.29 -6.75
N VAL A 140 -6.79 15.40 -6.67
CA VAL A 140 -7.20 16.52 -5.83
C VAL A 140 -8.47 17.13 -6.45
N ILE A 141 -9.55 17.18 -5.67
CA ILE A 141 -10.82 17.79 -6.06
C ILE A 141 -10.96 19.13 -5.37
N CYS A 142 -11.25 20.18 -6.15
CA CYS A 142 -11.56 21.50 -5.61
C CYS A 142 -13.01 21.53 -5.11
N ASN A 143 -13.20 21.80 -3.82
CA ASN A 143 -14.51 21.89 -3.21
C ASN A 143 -15.12 23.29 -3.47
N LYS A 144 -15.70 23.47 -4.65
CA LYS A 144 -16.25 24.76 -5.12
C LYS A 144 -17.34 25.33 -4.20
N ALA A 145 -18.13 24.47 -3.56
CA ALA A 145 -19.22 24.90 -2.68
C ALA A 145 -18.71 25.50 -1.34
N GLN A 146 -17.53 25.07 -0.87
CA GLN A 146 -17.00 25.45 0.44
C GLN A 146 -15.69 26.24 0.37
N ALA A 147 -15.24 26.59 -0.84
CA ALA A 147 -14.02 27.36 -1.06
C ALA A 147 -14.15 28.85 -0.70
N ARG A 148 -14.88 29.19 0.37
CA ARG A 148 -15.06 30.55 0.87
C ARG A 148 -14.59 30.69 2.32
N ILE A 149 -13.68 31.64 2.54
CA ILE A 149 -13.26 32.06 3.88
C ILE A 149 -13.78 33.47 4.11
N THR A 150 -14.63 33.61 5.14
CA THR A 150 -15.05 34.92 5.65
C THR A 150 -14.50 35.09 7.06
N THR A 151 -13.82 36.20 7.32
CA THR A 151 -13.26 36.50 8.65
C THR A 151 -13.40 38.00 8.96
N HIS A 152 -13.62 38.33 10.23
CA HIS A 152 -13.59 39.72 10.69
C HIS A 152 -12.15 40.20 10.85
N LEU A 153 -11.95 41.52 10.89
CA LEU A 153 -10.70 42.11 11.34
C LEU A 153 -10.31 41.54 12.71
N ASP A 154 -9.02 41.25 12.87
CA ASP A 154 -8.42 40.61 14.05
C ASP A 154 -8.86 39.17 14.39
N SER A 155 -9.82 38.60 13.65
CA SER A 155 -10.26 37.23 13.85
C SER A 155 -9.23 36.21 13.33
N LYS A 156 -8.88 35.24 14.18
CA LYS A 156 -7.88 34.18 13.91
C LYS A 156 -8.53 32.90 13.37
N LYS A 157 -9.66 32.97 12.64
CA LYS A 157 -10.40 31.78 12.20
C LYS A 157 -9.53 30.89 11.30
N LEU A 158 -9.37 29.65 11.75
CA LEU A 158 -8.77 28.55 11.00
C LEU A 158 -9.86 27.81 10.24
N LYS A 159 -9.57 27.39 9.02
CA LYS A 159 -10.43 26.52 8.21
C LYS A 159 -9.64 25.30 7.76
N GLN A 160 -10.22 24.12 7.90
CA GLN A 160 -9.62 22.88 7.43
C GLN A 160 -9.29 22.97 5.93
N ILE A 161 -8.12 22.50 5.51
CA ILE A 161 -7.66 22.48 4.11
C ILE A 161 -8.64 21.68 3.24
N THR A 162 -9.19 20.59 3.78
CA THR A 162 -10.18 19.71 3.14
C THR A 162 -11.47 20.43 2.72
N ARG A 163 -11.77 21.61 3.29
CA ARG A 163 -12.88 22.47 2.82
C ARG A 163 -12.63 23.12 1.46
N PHE A 164 -11.39 23.23 1.03
CA PHE A 164 -11.00 23.87 -0.23
C PHE A 164 -10.60 22.84 -1.28
N ALA A 165 -9.82 21.85 -0.85
CA ALA A 165 -9.31 20.80 -1.69
C ALA A 165 -9.17 19.51 -0.88
N PHE A 166 -9.52 18.36 -1.46
CA PHE A 166 -9.32 17.04 -0.85
C PHE A 166 -8.92 16.04 -1.93
N VAL A 167 -8.27 14.94 -1.56
CA VAL A 167 -7.94 13.88 -2.51
C VAL A 167 -9.09 12.89 -2.58
N LYS A 168 -9.63 12.66 -3.78
CA LYS A 168 -10.54 11.55 -4.04
C LYS A 168 -9.71 10.30 -4.36
N GLY A 169 -9.97 9.20 -3.68
CA GLY A 169 -9.23 7.94 -3.80
C GLY A 169 -8.97 7.33 -2.43
N TYR A 170 -8.29 6.18 -2.40
CA TYR A 170 -7.83 5.56 -1.15
C TYR A 170 -6.48 6.15 -0.73
N GLY A 171 -6.15 6.02 0.56
CA GLY A 171 -4.89 6.49 1.14
C GLY A 171 -5.10 7.51 2.27
N PHE A 172 -4.09 7.66 3.10
CA PHE A 172 -4.07 8.65 4.18
C PHE A 172 -3.38 9.91 3.66
N TRP A 173 -4.15 10.69 2.90
CA TRP A 173 -3.65 11.91 2.28
C TRP A 173 -3.63 13.07 3.27
N ARG A 174 -2.47 13.70 3.42
CA ARG A 174 -2.33 14.96 4.14
C ARG A 174 -1.76 16.04 3.23
N ALA A 175 -2.16 17.28 3.43
CA ALA A 175 -1.55 18.41 2.75
C ALA A 175 -0.09 18.52 3.18
N SER A 176 0.81 18.46 2.21
CA SER A 176 2.26 18.63 2.39
C SER A 176 2.72 20.04 2.00
N GLU A 177 1.95 20.75 1.19
CA GLU A 177 2.25 22.12 0.79
C GLU A 177 0.97 22.84 0.36
N VAL A 178 0.85 24.11 0.75
CA VAL A 178 -0.20 25.01 0.25
C VAL A 178 0.39 26.37 -0.02
N VAL A 179 0.38 26.78 -1.28
CA VAL A 179 1.04 28.01 -1.74
C VAL A 179 0.04 28.85 -2.53
N VAL A 180 0.06 30.15 -2.27
CA VAL A 180 -0.56 31.12 -3.18
C VAL A 180 0.54 31.55 -4.15
N PRO A 181 0.54 31.12 -5.42
CA PRO A 181 1.56 31.52 -6.38
C PRO A 181 1.67 33.05 -6.41
N PHE A 182 2.88 33.55 -6.14
CA PHE A 182 3.19 34.95 -5.87
C PHE A 182 3.44 35.76 -7.18
N PRO A 183 3.22 37.10 -7.22
CA PRO A 183 2.40 37.93 -6.33
C PRO A 183 1.17 38.54 -7.04
N PHE A 184 0.07 38.58 -6.32
CA PHE A 184 -1.03 39.54 -6.50
C PHE A 184 -0.60 41.01 -6.33
N ASP A 185 0.59 41.26 -5.77
CA ASP A 185 1.16 42.60 -5.57
C ASP A 185 1.63 43.28 -6.86
N LYS A 186 1.76 42.53 -7.98
CA LYS A 186 2.28 43.05 -9.26
C LYS A 186 1.24 43.16 -10.38
N THR A 187 0.01 42.68 -10.17
CA THR A 187 -1.12 42.92 -11.07
C THR A 187 -1.61 44.36 -10.92
N ARG A 188 -1.09 45.21 -11.80
CA ARG A 188 -1.25 46.67 -11.94
C ARG A 188 -2.65 47.22 -11.66
N GLY A 189 -2.69 48.33 -10.92
CA GLY A 189 -3.82 49.24 -10.80
C GLY A 189 -3.82 49.97 -9.44
N SER A 190 -3.53 51.27 -9.45
CA SER A 190 -3.24 52.17 -8.33
C SER A 190 -4.35 52.40 -7.27
N ILE A 191 -5.26 51.44 -7.09
CA ILE A 191 -6.43 51.53 -6.20
C ILE A 191 -6.53 50.34 -5.23
N TYR A 192 -5.61 49.36 -5.33
CA TYR A 192 -5.71 48.08 -4.62
C TYR A 192 -4.46 47.76 -3.79
N HIS A 193 -4.33 48.44 -2.65
CA HIS A 193 -3.53 47.98 -1.48
C HIS A 193 -4.10 46.70 -0.83
N PHE A 194 -5.17 46.14 -1.39
CA PHE A 194 -5.97 45.04 -0.87
C PHE A 194 -5.17 43.74 -0.65
N GLY A 195 -4.22 43.40 -1.54
CA GLY A 195 -3.44 42.15 -1.48
C GLY A 195 -2.43 42.09 -0.34
N ARG A 196 -1.76 43.22 -0.02
CA ARG A 196 -0.69 43.25 1.00
C ARG A 196 -1.17 42.86 2.40
N ASN A 197 -2.44 43.14 2.68
CA ASN A 197 -3.07 42.92 3.98
C ASN A 197 -3.76 41.56 4.09
N ILE A 198 -3.97 40.83 3.00
CA ILE A 198 -4.63 39.52 3.05
C ILE A 198 -3.58 38.42 2.88
N LYS A 199 -3.34 37.66 3.95
CA LYS A 199 -2.39 36.54 3.93
C LYS A 199 -3.11 35.23 4.23
N LEU A 200 -3.03 34.28 3.30
CA LEU A 200 -3.29 32.88 3.60
C LEU A 200 -2.03 32.27 4.20
N LYS A 201 -2.15 31.75 5.41
CA LYS A 201 -1.07 31.05 6.09
C LYS A 201 -1.48 29.59 6.30
N PRO A 202 -0.83 28.63 5.63
CA PRO A 202 -1.04 27.23 5.95
C PRO A 202 -0.48 26.89 7.32
N LYS A 203 -1.15 25.95 7.97
CA LYS A 203 -0.76 25.24 9.17
C LYS A 203 -0.91 23.75 8.87
N LEU A 204 0.13 23.17 8.27
CA LEU A 204 0.11 21.81 7.73
C LEU A 204 0.07 20.76 8.86
N ASP A 205 0.64 21.08 10.01
CA ASP A 205 0.58 20.28 11.25
C ASP A 205 -0.85 19.92 11.65
N ILE A 206 -1.76 20.90 11.56
CA ILE A 206 -3.19 20.73 11.90
C ILE A 206 -4.11 20.77 10.67
N GLN A 207 -3.54 20.61 9.48
CA GLN A 207 -4.26 20.58 8.19
C GLN A 207 -5.21 21.77 7.98
N ALA A 208 -4.80 22.97 8.39
CA ALA A 208 -5.65 24.16 8.36
C ALA A 208 -5.04 25.32 7.55
N LEU A 209 -5.91 26.15 6.99
CA LEU A 209 -5.59 27.46 6.42
C LEU A 209 -6.09 28.57 7.33
N LYS A 210 -5.21 29.52 7.60
CA LYS A 210 -5.52 30.75 8.32
C LYS A 210 -5.59 31.92 7.34
N LEU A 211 -6.72 32.60 7.32
CA LEU A 211 -6.82 33.92 6.70
C LEU A 211 -6.39 34.98 7.71
N LYS A 212 -5.47 35.85 7.32
CA LYS A 212 -5.11 37.06 8.08
C LYS A 212 -5.52 38.28 7.25
N CYS A 213 -6.41 39.09 7.79
CA CYS A 213 -6.74 40.42 7.26
C CYS A 213 -5.90 41.47 8.01
N GLY A 214 -5.27 42.38 7.28
CA GLY A 214 -4.52 43.50 7.84
C GLY A 214 -5.43 44.69 8.17
N ARG A 215 -4.90 45.64 8.93
CA ARG A 215 -5.64 46.79 9.51
C ARG A 215 -6.34 47.68 8.48
N PHE A 216 -5.87 47.69 7.23
CA PHE A 216 -6.42 48.51 6.14
C PHE A 216 -6.91 47.65 4.98
N ALA A 217 -7.70 46.60 5.27
CA ALA A 217 -8.31 45.78 4.21
C ALA A 217 -9.44 46.57 3.51
N THR A 218 -9.08 47.55 2.69
CA THR A 218 -10.00 48.29 1.83
C THR A 218 -9.92 47.78 0.40
N PRO A 219 -11.08 47.58 -0.26
CA PRO A 219 -12.43 47.75 0.26
C PRO A 219 -12.90 46.56 1.11
N SER A 220 -13.49 46.86 2.27
CA SER A 220 -14.14 45.86 3.10
C SER A 220 -15.33 45.25 2.36
N ASN A 221 -15.75 44.05 2.78
CA ASN A 221 -16.91 43.39 2.23
C ASN A 221 -16.78 42.93 0.75
N LYS A 222 -15.67 43.20 0.06
CA LYS A 222 -15.39 42.60 -1.27
C LYS A 222 -14.88 41.17 -1.12
N THR A 223 -15.29 40.32 -2.06
CA THR A 223 -14.82 38.94 -2.17
C THR A 223 -13.73 38.87 -3.23
N VAL A 224 -12.59 38.28 -2.93
CA VAL A 224 -11.48 38.07 -3.87
C VAL A 224 -11.22 36.59 -4.06
N ARG A 225 -11.02 36.19 -5.31
CA ARG A 225 -10.70 34.82 -5.68
C ARG A 225 -9.20 34.71 -5.93
N LEU A 226 -8.53 33.86 -5.16
CA LEU A 226 -7.11 33.54 -5.33
C LEU A 226 -6.96 32.12 -5.88
N PRO A 227 -6.11 31.87 -6.89
CA PRO A 227 -5.63 30.53 -7.16
C PRO A 227 -4.74 30.09 -6.00
N VAL A 228 -5.05 28.95 -5.39
CA VAL A 228 -4.25 28.36 -4.32
C VAL A 228 -3.80 26.98 -4.76
N PHE A 229 -2.49 26.78 -4.82
CA PHE A 229 -1.87 25.50 -5.09
C PHE A 229 -1.94 24.63 -3.83
N PHE A 230 -2.52 23.44 -3.96
CA PHE A 230 -2.57 22.42 -2.92
C PHE A 230 -1.78 21.20 -3.37
N LYS A 231 -0.87 20.74 -2.52
CA LYS A 231 -0.14 19.49 -2.67
C LYS A 231 -0.48 18.57 -1.50
N PHE A 232 -0.82 17.33 -1.83
CA PHE A 232 -1.08 16.28 -0.87
C PHE A 232 -0.07 15.16 -1.06
N ARG A 233 0.32 14.56 0.06
CA ARG A 233 1.19 13.39 0.11
C ARG A 233 0.46 12.27 0.84
N ASP A 234 0.52 11.06 0.31
CA ASP A 234 0.07 9.86 1.00
C ASP A 234 1.16 9.42 1.99
N ASP A 235 0.78 9.24 3.25
CA ASP A 235 1.73 8.93 4.31
C ASP A 235 2.27 7.49 4.26
N ILE A 236 1.58 6.59 3.55
CA ILE A 236 2.00 5.20 3.40
C ILE A 236 2.91 5.05 2.19
N SER A 237 2.43 5.42 1.00
CA SER A 237 3.17 5.20 -0.24
C SER A 237 4.18 6.30 -0.56
N GLY A 238 4.07 7.46 0.08
CA GLY A 238 4.88 8.64 -0.24
C GLY A 238 4.49 9.33 -1.55
N ASN A 239 3.47 8.84 -2.25
CA ASN A 239 2.97 9.42 -3.50
C ASN A 239 2.47 10.85 -3.28
N GLU A 240 2.62 11.70 -4.30
CA GLU A 240 2.22 13.10 -4.24
C GLU A 240 1.24 13.43 -5.36
N VAL A 241 0.21 14.20 -5.01
CA VAL A 241 -0.77 14.73 -5.95
C VAL A 241 -0.97 16.21 -5.68
N PHE A 242 -1.22 16.99 -6.71
CA PHE A 242 -1.37 18.44 -6.56
C PHE A 242 -2.41 19.01 -7.50
N ARG A 243 -2.98 20.15 -7.11
CA ARG A 243 -3.89 20.93 -7.95
C ARG A 243 -4.01 22.36 -7.46
N THR A 244 -4.20 23.27 -8.40
CA THR A 244 -4.57 24.65 -8.12
C THR A 244 -6.09 24.78 -8.03
N CYS A 245 -6.60 25.23 -6.88
CA CYS A 245 -8.02 25.46 -6.63
C CYS A 245 -8.30 26.94 -6.36
N PRO A 246 -9.39 27.51 -6.90
CA PRO A 246 -9.78 28.87 -6.59
C PRO A 246 -10.38 28.96 -5.18
N VAL A 247 -9.86 29.87 -4.35
CA VAL A 247 -10.36 30.14 -3.00
C VAL A 247 -10.88 31.58 -2.93
N SER A 248 -12.14 31.74 -2.54
CA SER A 248 -12.79 33.02 -2.30
C SER A 248 -12.53 33.51 -0.88
N LEU A 249 -12.00 34.71 -0.73
CA LEU A 249 -11.68 35.33 0.55
C LEU A 249 -12.50 36.61 0.72
N LYS A 250 -13.04 36.81 1.91
CA LYS A 250 -13.77 38.02 2.29
C LYS A 250 -13.36 38.46 3.69
N CYS A 251 -12.87 39.69 3.82
CA CYS A 251 -12.66 40.34 5.10
C CYS A 251 -13.88 41.22 5.42
N THR A 252 -14.43 41.08 6.62
CA THR A 252 -15.52 41.90 7.15
C THR A 252 -15.03 42.77 8.31
N PHE A 253 -15.69 43.91 8.52
CA PHE A 253 -15.55 44.67 9.77
C PHE A 253 -16.30 43.96 10.89
#